data_AF-A0A7S4NFY2-F1
#
_entry.id   AF-A0A7S4NFY2-F1
#
_cell.length_a   1.000
_cell.length_b   1.000
_cell.length_c   1.000
_cell.angle_alpha   90.00
_cell.angle_beta   90.00
_cell.angle_gamma   90.00
#
_symmetry.space_group_name_H-M   'P 1'
#
loop_
_entity.id
_entity.type
_entity.pdbx_description
1 polymer ?
#
loop_
_entity_poly.entity_id
_entity_poly.type
_entity_poly.pdbx_seq_one_letter_code
_entity_poly.pdbx_strand_id
1 'polypeptide(L)'
;MLLVYFPIAGRGELARLIAKVGGIEDFSESTELPSGVTKAQCGSAGSVPILIDGDLKMNESSAIEIYLASIAPKYASLTPKQRAKDAQFCLLKETCCVGMATPLFEGKDKEKIQANADKYFPVLEEILPEDGFVNGLDYPTVADLAILN
;
A
#
# COMPACT_ATOMS: atom_id res chain seq x y z
N MET A 1 -5.56 3.26 16.16
CA MET A 1 -5.92 3.17 14.72
C MET A 1 -6.42 1.77 14.32
N LEU A 2 -7.42 1.67 13.42
CA LEU A 2 -8.01 0.40 12.97
C LEU A 2 -8.01 0.28 11.44
N LEU A 3 -7.43 -0.79 10.90
CA LEU A 3 -7.59 -1.21 9.51
C LEU A 3 -8.68 -2.30 9.42
N VAL A 4 -9.71 -2.05 8.63
CA VAL A 4 -10.75 -3.04 8.29
C VAL A 4 -10.41 -3.68 6.95
N TYR A 5 -9.95 -4.93 6.98
CA TYR A 5 -9.58 -5.70 5.80
C TYR A 5 -9.63 -7.22 6.03
N PHE A 6 -9.50 -7.99 4.95
CA PHE A 6 -9.43 -9.44 5.00
C PHE A 6 -8.09 -9.93 5.60
N PRO A 7 -8.04 -11.13 6.23
CA PRO A 7 -6.83 -11.72 6.76
C PRO A 7 -5.97 -12.37 5.65
N ILE A 8 -5.73 -11.61 4.57
CA ILE A 8 -4.86 -11.94 3.44
C ILE A 8 -4.01 -10.71 3.14
N ALA A 9 -2.91 -10.87 2.38
CA ALA A 9 -2.04 -9.75 2.00
C ALA A 9 -2.84 -8.69 1.21
N GLY A 10 -3.17 -9.00 -0.05
CA GLY A 10 -4.01 -8.17 -0.90
C GLY A 10 -3.61 -6.68 -0.88
N ARG A 11 -4.62 -5.81 -0.88
CA ARG A 11 -4.45 -4.34 -0.80
C ARG A 11 -4.22 -3.80 0.61
N GLY A 12 -4.29 -4.66 1.63
CA GLY A 12 -4.05 -4.27 3.02
C GLY A 12 -2.60 -4.43 3.44
N GLU A 13 -1.81 -5.24 2.72
CA GLU A 13 -0.48 -5.62 3.17
C GLU A 13 0.49 -4.44 3.29
N LEU A 14 0.53 -3.56 2.29
CA LEU A 14 1.44 -2.42 2.35
C LEU A 14 1.10 -1.51 3.55
N ALA A 15 -0.18 -1.34 3.89
CA ALA A 15 -0.57 -0.62 5.10
C ALA A 15 -0.03 -1.28 6.38
N ARG A 16 -0.07 -2.61 6.48
CA ARG A 16 0.52 -3.37 7.61
C ARG A 16 2.03 -3.20 7.68
N LEU A 17 2.72 -3.31 6.54
CA LEU A 17 4.17 -3.15 6.46
C LEU A 17 4.57 -1.73 6.89
N ILE A 18 3.88 -0.70 6.40
CA ILE A 18 4.13 0.70 6.78
C ILE A 18 3.91 0.88 8.28
N ALA A 19 2.81 0.38 8.83
CA ALA A 19 2.55 0.50 10.27
C ALA A 19 3.65 -0.18 11.10
N LYS A 20 4.02 -1.41 10.73
CA LYS A 20 5.01 -2.20 11.46
C LYS A 20 6.42 -1.62 11.37
N VAL A 21 6.88 -1.29 10.17
CA VAL A 21 8.26 -0.80 9.93
C VAL A 21 8.38 0.68 10.27
N GLY A 22 7.31 1.46 10.03
CA GLY A 22 7.22 2.88 10.33
C GLY A 22 7.08 3.21 11.81
N GLY A 23 6.75 2.22 12.66
CA GLY A 23 6.66 2.36 14.11
C GLY A 23 5.32 2.92 14.60
N ILE A 24 4.21 2.55 13.96
CA ILE A 24 2.86 2.89 14.42
C ILE A 24 2.41 1.82 15.42
N GLU A 25 2.44 2.14 16.71
CA GLU A 25 2.21 1.18 17.79
C GLU A 25 0.72 0.86 18.04
N ASP A 26 -0.17 1.81 17.75
CA ASP A 26 -1.62 1.70 18.01
C ASP A 26 -2.41 1.14 16.81
N PHE A 27 -1.73 0.44 15.90
CA PHE A 27 -2.34 -0.17 14.72
C PHE A 27 -3.00 -1.51 15.06
N SER A 28 -4.28 -1.64 14.70
CA SER A 28 -5.09 -2.85 14.92
C SER A 28 -5.85 -3.24 13.65
N GLU A 29 -6.32 -4.49 13.60
CA GLU A 29 -7.02 -5.05 12.43
C GLU A 29 -8.37 -5.67 12.81
N SER A 30 -9.32 -5.58 11.89
CA SER A 30 -10.63 -6.25 11.97
C SER A 30 -11.12 -6.63 10.58
N THR A 31 -11.97 -7.65 10.48
CA THR A 31 -12.72 -7.96 9.25
C THR A 31 -14.06 -7.21 9.18
N GLU A 32 -14.47 -6.61 10.29
CA GLU A 32 -15.76 -5.95 10.44
C GLU A 32 -15.58 -4.46 10.80
N LEU A 33 -16.49 -3.63 10.27
CA LEU A 33 -16.58 -2.22 10.66
C LEU A 33 -17.11 -2.11 12.10
N PRO A 34 -16.67 -1.09 12.87
CA PRO A 34 -17.28 -0.77 14.15
C PRO A 34 -18.79 -0.54 14.02
N SER A 35 -19.53 -0.89 15.07
CA SER A 35 -20.98 -0.69 15.12
C SER A 35 -21.37 0.75 14.80
N GLY A 36 -22.35 0.93 13.90
CA GLY A 36 -22.82 2.24 13.46
C GLY A 36 -21.95 2.93 12.40
N VAL A 37 -20.80 2.36 12.02
CA VAL A 37 -19.96 2.86 10.93
C VAL A 37 -20.29 2.10 9.64
N THR A 38 -20.51 2.86 8.57
CA THR A 38 -20.80 2.35 7.23
C THR A 38 -19.63 2.61 6.29
N LYS A 39 -19.51 1.79 5.24
CA LYS A 39 -18.52 1.98 4.17
C LYS A 39 -18.65 3.36 3.50
N ALA A 40 -19.88 3.84 3.29
CA ALA A 40 -20.15 5.15 2.70
C ALA A 40 -19.62 6.31 3.56
N GLN A 41 -19.72 6.23 4.88
CA GLN A 41 -19.13 7.22 5.80
C GLN A 41 -17.59 7.24 5.74
N CYS A 42 -16.99 6.16 5.24
CA CYS A 42 -15.55 6.06 5.03
C CYS A 42 -15.15 6.44 3.59
N GLY A 43 -16.07 6.97 2.77
CA GLY A 43 -15.82 7.30 1.36
C GLY A 43 -15.78 6.10 0.42
N SER A 44 -16.25 4.92 0.86
CA SER A 44 -16.24 3.70 0.04
C SER A 44 -17.58 3.41 -0.61
N ALA A 45 -17.55 3.01 -1.88
CA ALA A 45 -18.70 2.47 -2.63
C ALA A 45 -18.96 0.97 -2.36
N GLY A 46 -18.27 0.35 -1.40
CA GLY A 46 -18.44 -1.06 -1.05
C GLY A 46 -17.14 -1.85 -0.91
N SER A 47 -16.00 -1.25 -1.23
CA SER A 47 -14.67 -1.85 -1.15
C SER A 47 -14.07 -1.79 0.26
N VAL A 48 -13.00 -2.56 0.45
CA VAL A 48 -12.04 -2.49 1.56
C VAL A 48 -10.63 -2.56 0.93
N PRO A 49 -9.56 -2.05 1.55
CA PRO A 49 -9.42 -1.67 2.97
C PRO A 49 -10.11 -0.37 3.36
N ILE A 50 -10.47 -0.25 4.64
CA ILE A 50 -10.92 0.99 5.28
C ILE A 50 -10.01 1.26 6.48
N LEU A 51 -9.58 2.51 6.66
CA LEU A 51 -8.86 2.95 7.84
C LEU A 51 -9.76 3.85 8.70
N ILE A 52 -9.74 3.62 10.01
CA ILE A 52 -10.37 4.46 11.01
C ILE A 52 -9.29 4.89 12.01
N ASP A 53 -9.04 6.20 12.07
CA ASP A 53 -8.15 6.80 13.06
C ASP A 53 -8.83 8.00 13.74
N GLY A 54 -9.37 7.76 14.94
CA GLY A 54 -10.23 8.73 15.63
C GLY A 54 -11.40 9.19 14.74
N ASP A 55 -11.42 10.46 14.40
CA ASP A 55 -12.45 11.05 13.53
C ASP A 55 -12.23 10.77 12.05
N LEU A 56 -10.99 10.50 11.62
CA LEU A 56 -10.65 10.18 10.24
C LEU A 56 -11.19 8.80 9.87
N LYS A 57 -12.00 8.75 8.81
CA LYS A 57 -12.54 7.52 8.23
C LYS A 57 -12.31 7.57 6.73
N MET A 58 -11.58 6.61 6.18
CA MET A 58 -11.18 6.65 4.79
C MET A 58 -11.09 5.27 4.15
N ASN A 59 -11.23 5.25 2.83
CA ASN A 59 -11.08 4.12 1.93
C ASN A 59 -10.04 4.49 0.86
N GLU A 60 -9.77 3.58 -0.07
CA GLU A 60 -8.66 3.60 -1.03
C GLU A 60 -7.31 3.24 -0.41
N SER A 61 -6.77 2.08 -0.78
CA SER A 61 -5.52 1.54 -0.21
C SER A 61 -4.35 2.49 -0.36
N SER A 62 -4.18 3.11 -1.52
CA SER A 62 -3.08 4.06 -1.74
C SER A 62 -3.21 5.34 -0.89
N ALA A 63 -4.44 5.80 -0.64
CA ALA A 63 -4.66 6.94 0.26
C ALA A 63 -4.31 6.58 1.70
N ILE A 64 -4.71 5.37 2.14
CA ILE A 64 -4.37 4.82 3.46
C ILE A 64 -2.85 4.70 3.62
N GLU A 65 -2.15 4.12 2.63
CA GLU A 65 -0.69 3.98 2.62
C GLU A 65 0.02 5.33 2.78
N ILE A 66 -0.39 6.33 2.00
CA ILE A 66 0.18 7.70 2.07
C ILE A 66 -0.06 8.32 3.45
N TYR A 67 -1.26 8.17 4.00
CA TYR A 67 -1.58 8.69 5.33
C TYR A 67 -0.71 8.03 6.41
N LEU A 68 -0.64 6.70 6.45
CA LEU A 68 0.20 5.97 7.41
C LEU A 68 1.66 6.38 7.31
N ALA A 69 2.19 6.53 6.08
CA ALA A 69 3.55 7.00 5.84
C ALA A 69 3.80 8.43 6.37
N SER A 70 2.78 9.28 6.37
CA SER A 70 2.87 10.67 6.81
C SER A 70 2.99 10.81 8.34
N ILE A 71 2.39 9.88 9.09
CA ILE A 71 2.37 9.89 10.55
C ILE A 71 3.35 8.90 11.19
N ALA A 72 3.89 7.96 10.42
CA ALA A 72 4.88 7.00 10.88
C ALA A 72 6.13 7.70 11.46
N PRO A 73 6.46 7.48 12.75
CA PRO A 73 7.58 8.15 13.41
C PRO A 73 8.93 7.95 12.68
N LYS A 74 9.18 6.74 12.16
CA LYS A 74 10.42 6.42 11.44
C LYS A 74 10.59 7.22 10.14
N TYR A 75 9.50 7.74 9.59
CA TYR A 75 9.49 8.49 8.34
C TYR A 75 9.34 10.00 8.56
N ALA A 76 9.34 10.49 9.80
CA ALA A 76 9.15 11.91 10.11
C ALA A 76 10.18 12.83 9.43
N SER A 77 11.43 12.37 9.32
CA SER A 77 12.54 13.13 8.73
C SER A 77 12.60 13.10 7.20
N LEU A 78 11.74 12.32 6.52
CA LEU A 78 11.78 12.21 5.06
C LEU A 78 11.49 13.56 4.39
N THR A 79 12.36 13.91 3.45
CA THR A 79 12.19 15.11 2.62
C THR A 79 11.00 14.97 1.67
N PRO A 80 10.45 16.08 1.16
CA PRO A 80 9.38 16.03 0.16
C PRO A 80 9.75 15.19 -1.08
N LYS A 81 11.03 15.19 -1.49
CA LYS A 81 11.49 14.38 -2.64
C LYS A 81 11.47 12.88 -2.34
N GLN A 82 11.89 12.47 -1.15
CA GLN A 82 11.83 11.06 -0.72
C GLN A 82 10.38 10.60 -0.58
N ARG A 83 9.50 11.43 -0.01
CA ARG A 83 8.06 11.13 0.08
C ARG A 83 7.42 11.01 -1.31
N ALA A 84 7.81 11.85 -2.27
CA ALA A 84 7.33 11.74 -3.64
C ALA A 84 7.81 10.44 -4.32
N LYS A 85 9.04 10.01 -4.03
CA LYS A 85 9.59 8.73 -4.49
C LYS A 85 8.81 7.55 -3.87
N ASP A 86 8.56 7.58 -2.56
CA ASP A 86 7.71 6.60 -1.88
C ASP A 86 6.32 6.50 -2.50
N ALA A 87 5.65 7.64 -2.72
CA ALA A 87 4.34 7.68 -3.36
C ALA A 87 4.36 7.14 -4.79
N GLN A 88 5.42 7.41 -5.56
CA GLN A 88 5.60 6.85 -6.90
C GLN A 88 5.54 5.32 -6.87
N PHE A 89 6.26 4.69 -5.93
CA PHE A 89 6.30 3.23 -5.80
C PHE A 89 4.95 2.66 -5.35
N CYS A 90 4.28 3.28 -4.37
CA CYS A 90 2.92 2.87 -3.96
C CYS A 90 1.92 2.85 -5.13
N LEU A 91 1.92 3.91 -5.94
CA LEU A 91 0.99 4.06 -7.06
C LEU A 91 1.38 3.19 -8.27
N LEU A 92 2.67 2.96 -8.49
CA LEU A 92 3.14 2.03 -9.51
C LEU A 92 2.78 0.58 -9.14
N LYS A 93 2.94 0.20 -7.86
CA LYS A 93 2.45 -1.07 -7.31
C LYS A 93 0.96 -1.23 -7.56
N GLU A 94 0.16 -0.20 -7.30
CA GLU A 94 -1.29 -0.24 -7.54
C GLU A 94 -1.61 -0.48 -9.03
N THR A 95 -0.93 0.25 -9.92
CA THR A 95 -1.08 0.11 -11.37
C THR A 95 -0.73 -1.30 -11.85
N CYS A 96 0.37 -1.86 -11.34
CA CYS A 96 0.79 -3.23 -11.64
C CYS A 96 -0.22 -4.25 -11.10
N CYS A 97 -0.66 -4.09 -9.85
CA CYS A 97 -1.63 -4.97 -9.20
C CYS A 97 -2.96 -5.01 -9.96
N VAL A 98 -3.51 -3.86 -10.37
CA VAL A 98 -4.74 -3.81 -11.19
C VAL A 98 -4.52 -4.52 -12.53
N GLY A 99 -3.40 -4.27 -13.21
CA GLY A 99 -3.07 -4.93 -14.47
C GLY A 99 -3.03 -6.46 -14.37
N MET A 100 -2.55 -6.97 -13.23
CA MET A 100 -2.38 -8.40 -12.97
C MET A 100 -3.63 -9.08 -12.37
N ALA A 101 -4.43 -8.36 -11.58
CA ALA A 101 -5.53 -8.95 -10.81
C ALA A 101 -6.62 -9.55 -11.70
N THR A 102 -7.12 -8.81 -12.69
CA THR A 102 -8.16 -9.29 -13.62
C THR A 102 -7.74 -10.58 -14.34
N PRO A 103 -6.60 -10.63 -15.06
CA PRO A 103 -6.21 -11.85 -15.74
C PRO A 103 -5.89 -13.00 -14.78
N LEU A 104 -5.44 -12.72 -13.55
CA LEU A 104 -5.16 -13.74 -12.54
C LEU A 104 -6.44 -14.37 -11.96
N PHE A 105 -7.42 -13.55 -11.58
CA PHE A 105 -8.59 -14.02 -10.83
C PHE A 105 -9.80 -14.37 -11.69
N GLU A 106 -10.00 -13.73 -12.84
CA GLU A 106 -11.18 -13.96 -13.68
C GLU A 106 -10.94 -15.01 -14.79
N GLY A 107 -9.75 -14.99 -15.39
CA GLY A 107 -9.44 -15.81 -16.58
C GLY A 107 -8.30 -16.81 -16.41
N LYS A 108 -7.45 -16.64 -15.39
CA LYS A 108 -6.13 -17.30 -15.29
C LYS A 108 -5.36 -17.21 -16.61
N ASP A 109 -5.45 -16.04 -17.24
CA ASP A 109 -4.94 -15.73 -18.57
C ASP A 109 -3.42 -15.53 -18.50
N LYS A 110 -2.69 -16.61 -18.73
CA LYS A 110 -1.23 -16.65 -18.63
C LYS A 110 -0.55 -15.67 -19.57
N GLU A 111 -1.08 -15.48 -20.77
CA GLU A 111 -0.50 -14.59 -21.78
C GLU A 111 -0.62 -13.13 -21.34
N LYS A 112 -1.78 -12.73 -20.79
CA LYS A 112 -1.94 -11.38 -20.23
C LYS A 112 -1.13 -11.15 -18.95
N ILE A 113 -0.99 -12.18 -18.11
CA ILE A 113 -0.13 -12.10 -16.92
C ILE A 113 1.33 -11.86 -17.36
N GLN A 114 1.83 -12.66 -18.31
CA GLN A 114 3.16 -12.51 -18.89
C GLN A 114 3.33 -11.11 -19.51
N ALA A 115 2.40 -10.67 -20.36
CA ALA A 115 2.49 -9.37 -21.01
C ALA A 115 2.49 -8.18 -20.03
N ASN A 116 1.75 -8.27 -18.92
CA ASN A 116 1.79 -7.25 -17.88
C ASN A 116 3.10 -7.31 -17.07
N ALA A 117 3.62 -8.50 -16.77
CA ALA A 117 4.92 -8.65 -16.12
C ALA A 117 6.05 -8.06 -16.98
N ASP A 118 6.09 -8.42 -18.27
CA ASP A 118 7.07 -7.91 -19.24
C ASP A 118 6.98 -6.38 -19.42
N LYS A 119 5.82 -5.78 -19.16
CA LYS A 119 5.61 -4.34 -19.20
C LYS A 119 6.11 -3.62 -17.94
N TYR A 120 5.78 -4.14 -16.75
CA TYR A 120 6.01 -3.42 -15.49
C TYR A 120 7.31 -3.79 -14.79
N PHE A 121 7.75 -5.04 -14.87
CA PHE A 121 8.93 -5.50 -14.13
C PHE A 121 10.23 -4.83 -14.61
N PRO A 122 10.49 -4.64 -15.92
CA PRO A 122 11.67 -3.91 -16.35
C PRO A 122 11.72 -2.48 -15.84
N VAL A 123 10.57 -1.81 -15.74
CA VAL A 123 10.46 -0.45 -15.18
C VAL A 123 10.80 -0.45 -13.69
N LEU A 124 10.33 -1.46 -12.94
CA LEU A 124 10.65 -1.60 -11.51
C LEU A 124 12.13 -1.92 -11.31
N GLU A 125 12.70 -2.82 -12.09
CA GLU A 125 14.13 -3.18 -12.04
C GLU A 125 15.03 -1.98 -12.36
N GLU A 126 14.66 -1.14 -13.33
CA GLU A 126 15.44 0.05 -13.70
C GLU A 126 15.48 1.12 -12.60
N ILE A 127 14.42 1.23 -11.78
CA ILE A 127 14.34 2.23 -10.71
C ILE A 127 14.83 1.72 -9.35
N LEU A 128 15.04 0.41 -9.22
CA LEU A 128 15.58 -0.19 -8.00
C LEU A 128 17.11 -0.02 -7.96
N PRO A 129 17.68 0.32 -6.80
CA PRO A 129 19.12 0.36 -6.67
C PRO A 129 19.69 -1.08 -6.67
N GLU A 130 20.91 -1.25 -7.18
CA GLU A 130 21.61 -2.55 -7.15
C GLU A 130 21.89 -3.03 -5.71
N ASP A 131 22.07 -2.10 -4.77
CA ASP A 131 22.29 -2.36 -3.35
C ASP A 131 21.64 -1.26 -2.48
N GLY A 132 21.29 -1.61 -1.25
CA GLY A 132 20.65 -0.71 -0.28
C GLY A 132 19.16 -0.48 -0.53
N PHE A 133 18.68 0.72 -0.19
CA PHE A 133 17.26 1.09 -0.22
C PHE A 133 16.99 2.22 -1.23
N VAL A 134 15.77 2.29 -1.75
CA VAL A 134 15.37 3.20 -2.83
C VAL A 134 15.69 4.66 -2.54
N ASN A 135 15.51 5.11 -1.30
CA ASN A 135 15.79 6.49 -0.89
C ASN A 135 17.25 6.73 -0.45
N GLY A 136 18.14 5.74 -0.58
CA GLY A 136 19.56 5.82 -0.21
C GLY A 136 19.81 5.99 1.29
N LEU A 137 18.84 5.61 2.13
CA LEU A 137 18.94 5.65 3.59
C LEU A 137 19.51 4.34 4.13
N ASP A 138 19.86 4.31 5.41
CA ASP A 138 20.29 3.11 6.15
C ASP A 138 19.12 2.24 6.62
N TYR A 139 17.88 2.62 6.29
CA TYR A 139 16.67 1.88 6.61
C TYR A 139 15.65 1.90 5.45
N PRO A 140 14.78 0.88 5.35
CA PRO A 140 13.77 0.81 4.31
C PRO A 140 12.66 1.85 4.55
N THR A 141 12.24 2.46 3.45
CA THR A 141 11.12 3.40 3.34
C THR A 141 9.94 2.74 2.64
N VAL A 142 8.87 3.50 2.42
CA VAL A 142 7.64 2.94 1.85
C VAL A 142 7.87 2.43 0.42
N ALA A 143 8.77 3.04 -0.35
CA ALA A 143 9.15 2.53 -1.67
C ALA A 143 9.65 1.09 -1.62
N ASP A 144 10.51 0.76 -0.65
CA ASP A 144 11.08 -0.58 -0.48
C ASP A 144 9.99 -1.59 -0.07
N LEU A 145 9.08 -1.17 0.81
CA LEU A 145 7.97 -2.01 1.28
C LEU A 145 6.95 -2.28 0.16
N ALA A 146 6.75 -1.33 -0.76
CA ALA A 146 5.81 -1.49 -1.87
C ALA A 146 6.22 -2.60 -2.85
N ILE A 147 7.52 -2.94 -2.93
CA ILE A 147 8.02 -4.03 -3.76
C ILE A 147 7.70 -5.41 -3.16
N LEU A 148 7.53 -5.48 -1.83
CA LEU A 148 7.23 -6.73 -1.13
C LEU A 148 5.73 -7.10 -1.15
N ASN A 149 4.87 -6.23 -1.66
CA ASN A 149 3.41 -6.40 -1.72
C ASN A 149 2.94 -6.94 -3.07
#